data_AF-A0A6M0AYF5-F1
#
_entry.id   AF-A0A6M0AYF5-F1
#
_cell.length_a   1.000
_cell.length_b   1.000
_cell.length_c   1.000
_cell.angle_alpha   90.00
_cell.angle_beta   90.00
_cell.angle_gamma   90.00
#
_symmetry.space_group_name_H-M   'P 1'
#
loop_
_entity.id
_entity.type
_entity.pdbx_description
1 polymer ?
#
loop_
_entity_poly.entity_id
_entity_poly.type
_entity_poly.pdbx_seq_one_letter_code
_entity_poly.pdbx_strand_id
1 'polypeptide(L)'
;MSYDLIFMLEERSMKNVLEQLLPKIIPEQITYLCIPHQGKQDLWESIPKKIEAFQYSPDTRFIIVHDQDSHDCKKLKSELLEICQTAGKYNNVMIRIVCHELESWFLGDLAAVEKAYNMKPNKLSEKQLKQKY
;
A
#
# COMPACT_ATOMS: atom_id res chain seq x y z
N MET A 1 19.46 10.20 -5.85
CA MET A 1 18.57 10.82 -4.85
C MET A 1 18.40 9.82 -3.72
N SER A 2 18.50 10.27 -2.46
CA SER A 2 18.20 9.45 -1.28
C SER A 2 16.72 9.66 -0.90
N TYR A 3 16.05 8.62 -0.45
CA TYR A 3 14.68 8.69 0.08
C TYR A 3 14.66 8.21 1.52
N ASP A 4 13.87 8.87 2.37
CA ASP A 4 13.67 8.44 3.76
C ASP A 4 12.76 7.21 3.83
N LEU A 5 11.70 7.20 3.00
CA LEU A 5 10.73 6.12 2.92
C LEU A 5 10.62 5.57 1.50
N ILE A 6 10.71 4.26 1.33
CA ILE A 6 10.46 3.58 0.06
C ILE A 6 9.26 2.65 0.22
N PHE A 7 8.16 2.98 -0.44
CA PHE A 7 6.97 2.17 -0.49
C PHE A 7 7.05 1.17 -1.64
N MET A 8 6.98 -0.12 -1.33
CA MET A 8 6.88 -1.20 -2.31
C MET A 8 5.43 -1.70 -2.32
N LEU A 9 4.75 -1.50 -3.43
CA LEU A 9 3.29 -1.63 -3.51
C LEU A 9 2.95 -2.74 -4.49
N GLU A 10 2.02 -3.61 -4.12
CA GLU A 10 1.58 -4.72 -4.97
C GLU A 10 1.06 -4.26 -6.33
N GLU A 11 0.35 -3.13 -6.38
CA GLU A 11 -0.28 -2.64 -7.60
C GLU A 11 -0.27 -1.10 -7.76
N ARG A 12 -0.66 -0.64 -8.94
CA ARG A 12 -0.62 0.78 -9.34
C ARG A 12 -1.70 1.65 -8.68
N SER A 13 -2.88 1.10 -8.42
CA SER A 13 -3.98 1.77 -7.70
C SER A 13 -3.51 2.29 -6.33
N MET A 14 -2.79 1.46 -5.56
CA MET A 14 -2.24 1.82 -4.26
C MET A 14 -1.27 2.99 -4.35
N LYS A 15 -0.42 3.03 -5.39
CA LYS A 15 0.46 4.18 -5.65
C LYS A 15 -0.35 5.46 -5.81
N ASN A 16 -1.39 5.44 -6.64
CA ASN A 16 -2.21 6.62 -6.89
C ASN A 16 -2.85 7.14 -5.59
N VAL A 17 -3.32 6.24 -4.73
CA VAL A 17 -3.91 6.60 -3.42
C VAL A 17 -2.85 7.19 -2.49
N LEU A 18 -1.70 6.54 -2.35
CA LEU A 18 -0.63 7.02 -1.48
C LEU A 18 -0.03 8.35 -1.95
N GLU A 19 0.09 8.59 -3.25
CA GLU A 19 0.56 9.88 -3.77
C GLU A 19 -0.38 11.04 -3.42
N GLN A 20 -1.68 10.77 -3.18
CA GLN A 20 -2.65 11.77 -2.73
C GLN A 20 -2.74 11.90 -1.21
N LEU A 21 -2.48 10.81 -0.48
CA LEU A 21 -2.59 10.76 0.98
C LEU A 21 -1.30 11.16 1.70
N LEU A 22 -0.15 10.64 1.25
CA LEU A 22 1.13 10.83 1.95
C LEU A 22 1.46 12.31 2.18
N PRO A 23 1.33 13.24 1.20
CA PRO A 23 1.60 14.66 1.42
C PRO A 23 0.76 15.32 2.53
N LYS A 24 -0.38 14.71 2.89
CA LYS A 24 -1.28 15.21 3.94
C LYS A 24 -1.01 14.62 5.32
N ILE A 25 -0.23 13.53 5.37
CA ILE A 25 -0.03 12.72 6.59
C ILE A 25 1.43 12.79 7.06
N ILE A 26 2.39 12.82 6.14
CA ILE A 26 3.81 12.87 6.49
C ILE A 26 4.31 14.32 6.48
N PRO A 27 5.32 14.65 7.31
CA PRO A 27 5.94 15.98 7.27
C PRO A 27 6.61 16.27 5.92
N GLU A 28 6.56 17.53 5.46
CA GLU A 28 7.07 17.97 4.15
C GLU A 28 8.58 17.70 3.95
N GLN A 29 9.36 17.64 5.03
CA GLN A 29 10.79 17.33 4.98
C GLN A 29 11.10 15.85 4.72
N ILE A 30 10.12 14.96 4.87
CA ILE A 30 10.31 13.52 4.66
C ILE A 30 10.11 13.20 3.17
N THR A 31 11.17 12.70 2.56
CA THR A 31 11.16 12.27 1.16
C THR A 31 10.69 10.84 1.04
N TYR A 32 9.89 10.55 0.01
CA TYR A 32 9.40 9.19 -0.23
C TYR A 32 9.38 8.81 -1.71
N LEU A 33 9.43 7.51 -1.96
CA LEU A 33 9.29 6.91 -3.29
C LEU A 33 8.22 5.82 -3.24
N CYS A 34 7.26 5.85 -4.17
CA CYS A 34 6.28 4.78 -4.35
C CYS A 34 6.63 3.95 -5.60
N ILE A 35 6.95 2.67 -5.38
CA ILE A 35 7.28 1.69 -6.44
C ILE A 35 6.09 0.72 -6.58
N PRO A 36 5.27 0.82 -7.64
CA PRO A 36 4.19 -0.11 -7.91
C PRO A 36 4.73 -1.35 -8.62
N HIS A 37 4.05 -2.48 -8.42
CA HIS A 37 4.34 -3.76 -9.08
C HIS A 37 3.10 -4.26 -9.85
N GLN A 38 3.22 -5.40 -10.50
CA GLN A 38 2.14 -6.07 -11.24
C GLN A 38 1.68 -7.33 -10.50
N GLY A 39 1.24 -7.13 -9.25
CA GLY A 39 0.73 -8.18 -8.38
C GLY A 39 1.78 -8.83 -7.47
N LYS A 40 1.30 -9.72 -6.61
CA LYS A 40 2.08 -10.44 -5.59
C LYS A 40 3.44 -10.96 -6.09
N GLN A 41 3.49 -11.71 -7.18
CA GLN A 41 4.73 -12.36 -7.60
C GLN A 41 5.82 -11.34 -7.97
N ASP A 42 5.47 -10.31 -8.75
CA ASP A 42 6.41 -9.25 -9.14
C ASP A 42 6.92 -8.47 -7.91
N LEU A 43 6.01 -8.13 -6.98
CA LEU A 43 6.39 -7.52 -5.71
C LEU A 43 7.41 -8.40 -4.96
N TRP A 44 7.12 -9.69 -4.80
CA TRP A 44 7.94 -10.60 -3.99
C TRP A 44 9.33 -10.80 -4.57
N GLU A 45 9.43 -10.98 -5.89
CA GLU A 45 10.71 -11.14 -6.59
C GLU A 45 11.55 -9.84 -6.59
N SER A 46 10.90 -8.68 -6.46
CA SER A 46 11.57 -7.39 -6.44
C SER A 46 12.14 -7.02 -5.05
N ILE A 47 11.51 -7.46 -3.96
CA ILE A 47 11.87 -7.08 -2.58
C ILE A 47 13.37 -7.22 -2.32
N PRO A 48 14.00 -8.40 -2.54
CA PRO A 48 15.41 -8.55 -2.23
C PRO A 48 16.30 -7.63 -3.06
N LYS A 49 16.02 -7.56 -4.37
CA LYS A 49 16.79 -6.75 -5.34
C LYS A 49 16.73 -5.26 -5.00
N LYS A 50 15.56 -4.76 -4.57
CA LYS A 50 15.36 -3.35 -4.25
C LYS A 50 15.99 -2.98 -2.90
N ILE A 51 15.83 -3.83 -1.88
CA ILE A 51 16.48 -3.61 -0.58
C ILE A 51 18.00 -3.54 -0.74
N GLU A 52 18.58 -4.41 -1.57
CA GLU A 52 20.02 -4.41 -1.87
C GLU A 52 20.44 -3.17 -2.69
N ALA A 53 19.68 -2.79 -3.71
CA ALA A 53 20.05 -1.68 -4.60
C ALA A 53 19.95 -0.29 -3.95
N PHE A 54 19.09 -0.12 -2.95
CA PHE A 54 18.82 1.18 -2.31
C PHE A 54 19.61 1.40 -1.01
N GLN A 55 20.79 0.79 -0.87
CA GLN A 55 21.67 0.88 0.32
C GLN A 55 22.28 2.28 0.61
N TYR A 56 21.78 3.35 0.01
CA TYR A 56 22.36 4.70 0.05
C TYR A 56 22.37 5.34 1.45
N SER A 57 21.39 5.04 2.31
CA SER A 57 21.33 5.55 3.69
C SER A 57 21.00 4.42 4.68
N PRO A 58 21.67 4.35 5.85
CA PRO A 58 21.33 3.39 6.90
C PRO A 58 19.95 3.66 7.52
N ASP A 59 19.37 4.84 7.32
CA ASP A 59 18.09 5.25 7.93
C ASP A 59 16.88 5.09 6.99
N THR A 60 17.10 4.79 5.70
CA THR A 60 16.01 4.53 4.75
C THR A 60 15.17 3.35 5.22
N ARG A 61 13.85 3.56 5.32
CA ARG A 61 12.89 2.50 5.66
C ARG A 61 12.10 2.05 4.45
N PHE A 62 11.93 0.74 4.33
CA PHE A 62 11.06 0.13 3.34
C PHE A 62 9.69 -0.13 3.95
N ILE A 63 8.65 0.25 3.23
CA ILE A 63 7.26 0.00 3.61
C ILE A 63 6.65 -0.87 2.53
N ILE A 64 6.48 -2.15 2.82
CA ILE A 64 5.87 -3.10 1.90
C ILE A 64 4.38 -3.10 2.16
N VAL A 65 3.59 -2.73 1.16
CA VAL A 65 2.13 -2.72 1.21
C VAL A 65 1.62 -3.81 0.27
N HIS A 66 0.87 -4.74 0.83
CA HIS A 66 0.33 -5.90 0.14
C HIS A 66 -1.15 -6.06 0.50
N ASP A 67 -2.00 -6.42 -0.45
CA ASP A 67 -3.40 -6.66 -0.18
C ASP A 67 -3.58 -8.04 0.47
N GLN A 68 -4.56 -8.17 1.37
CA GLN A 68 -4.80 -9.46 2.04
C GLN A 68 -5.46 -10.46 1.08
N ASP A 69 -6.39 -9.99 0.26
CA ASP A 69 -7.37 -10.81 -0.46
C ASP A 69 -8.07 -11.79 0.49
N SER A 70 -8.14 -13.06 0.10
CA SER A 70 -8.67 -14.18 0.88
C SER A 70 -7.62 -14.88 1.76
N HIS A 71 -6.39 -14.37 1.83
CA HIS A 71 -5.31 -15.01 2.56
C HIS A 71 -5.37 -14.73 4.08
N ASP A 72 -4.74 -15.61 4.86
CA ASP A 72 -4.42 -15.33 6.26
C ASP A 72 -3.34 -14.24 6.32
N CYS A 73 -3.72 -13.04 6.78
CA CYS A 73 -2.83 -11.89 6.85
C CYS A 73 -1.61 -12.12 7.75
N LYS A 74 -1.70 -13.00 8.76
CA LYS A 74 -0.57 -13.33 9.63
C LYS A 74 0.42 -14.22 8.89
N LYS A 75 -0.08 -15.23 8.17
CA LYS A 75 0.77 -16.10 7.34
C LYS A 75 1.46 -15.29 6.25
N LEU A 76 0.71 -14.48 5.53
CA LEU A 76 1.22 -13.61 4.47
C LEU A 76 2.32 -12.67 4.98
N LYS A 77 2.09 -12.04 6.14
CA LYS A 77 3.08 -11.15 6.77
C LYS A 77 4.36 -11.90 7.17
N SER A 78 4.24 -13.13 7.66
CA SER A 78 5.41 -13.95 8.00
C SER A 78 6.23 -14.34 6.78
N GLU A 79 5.59 -14.75 5.69
CA GLU A 79 6.28 -15.11 4.42
C GLU A 79 7.04 -13.90 3.84
N LEU A 80 6.41 -12.72 3.83
CA LEU A 80 7.07 -11.48 3.42
C LEU A 80 8.26 -11.13 4.32
N LEU A 81 8.13 -11.36 5.63
CA LEU A 81 9.21 -11.09 6.58
C LEU A 81 10.42 -12.00 6.33
N GLU A 82 10.18 -13.29 6.04
CA GLU A 82 11.24 -14.24 5.69
C GLU A 82 11.99 -13.80 4.43
N ILE A 83 11.28 -13.37 3.39
CA ILE A 83 11.89 -12.81 2.17
C ILE A 83 12.77 -11.60 2.52
N CYS A 84 12.29 -10.69 3.36
CA CYS A 84 13.06 -9.51 3.78
C CYS A 84 14.30 -9.88 4.61
N GLN A 85 14.23 -10.92 5.44
CA GLN A 85 15.36 -11.39 6.23
C GLN A 85 16.49 -11.92 5.34
N THR A 86 16.15 -12.61 4.26
CA THR A 86 17.15 -13.11 3.29
C THR A 86 17.84 -12.00 2.49
N ALA A 87 17.22 -10.82 2.36
CA ALA A 87 17.74 -9.68 1.59
C ALA A 87 18.77 -8.80 2.34
N GLY A 88 18.96 -9.01 3.65
CA GLY A 88 19.77 -8.14 4.51
C GLY A 88 19.03 -6.83 4.92
N LYS A 89 19.38 -6.27 6.08
CA LYS A 89 18.73 -5.07 6.68
C LYS A 89 17.22 -5.17 6.92
N TYR A 90 16.71 -6.34 7.32
CA TYR A 90 15.32 -6.54 7.74
C TYR A 90 14.85 -5.56 8.84
N ASN A 91 15.77 -5.03 9.65
CA ASN A 91 15.48 -4.05 10.70
C ASN A 91 14.86 -2.74 10.19
N ASN A 92 15.03 -2.44 8.90
CA ASN A 92 14.50 -1.22 8.28
C ASN A 92 13.23 -1.47 7.45
N VAL A 93 12.63 -2.66 7.55
CA VAL A 93 11.45 -3.03 6.78
C VAL A 93 10.20 -3.03 7.66
N MET A 94 9.14 -2.42 7.17
CA MET A 94 7.81 -2.44 7.77
C MET A 94 6.81 -3.05 6.79
N ILE A 95 6.19 -4.16 7.15
CA ILE A 95 5.18 -4.83 6.33
C ILE A 95 3.78 -4.40 6.80
N ARG A 96 2.97 -3.90 5.86
CA ARG A 96 1.58 -3.47 6.05
C ARG A 96 0.69 -4.26 5.11
N ILE A 97 -0.16 -5.11 5.69
CA ILE A 97 -1.19 -5.83 4.95
C ILE A 97 -2.44 -4.96 4.97
N VAL A 98 -2.98 -4.61 3.80
CA VAL A 98 -4.25 -3.89 3.69
C VAL A 98 -5.37 -4.86 4.02
N CYS A 99 -6.28 -4.47 4.93
CA CYS A 99 -7.40 -5.33 5.29
C CYS A 99 -8.33 -5.52 4.09
N HIS A 100 -8.49 -6.79 3.67
CA HIS A 100 -9.17 -7.19 2.43
C HIS A 100 -8.50 -6.63 1.16
N GLU A 101 -8.91 -5.45 0.71
CA GLU A 101 -8.52 -4.84 -0.57
C GLU A 101 -8.69 -3.31 -0.50
N LEU A 102 -7.99 -2.58 -1.36
CA LEU A 102 -8.09 -1.11 -1.42
C LEU A 102 -9.51 -0.64 -1.78
N GLU A 103 -10.22 -1.38 -2.62
CA GLU A 103 -11.57 -1.12 -3.10
C GLU A 103 -12.58 -1.05 -1.95
N SER A 104 -12.32 -1.76 -0.85
CA SER A 104 -13.15 -1.69 0.36
C SER A 104 -13.23 -0.27 0.92
N TRP A 105 -12.24 0.59 0.66
CA TRP A 105 -12.24 1.98 1.13
C TRP A 105 -13.31 2.83 0.43
N PHE A 106 -13.76 2.43 -0.77
CA PHE A 106 -14.83 3.13 -1.50
C PHE A 106 -16.16 3.10 -0.74
N LEU A 107 -16.36 2.11 0.12
CA LEU A 107 -17.52 2.04 1.01
C LEU A 107 -17.56 3.19 2.04
N GLY A 108 -16.42 3.85 2.28
CA GLY A 108 -16.33 4.99 3.18
C GLY A 108 -16.94 6.28 2.63
N ASP A 109 -17.09 6.41 1.31
CA ASP A 109 -17.71 7.58 0.66
C ASP A 109 -18.36 7.20 -0.68
N LEU A 110 -19.57 6.64 -0.60
CA LEU A 110 -20.39 6.27 -1.74
C LEU A 110 -20.80 7.47 -2.59
N ALA A 111 -20.85 8.69 -2.04
CA ALA A 111 -21.13 9.90 -2.82
C ALA A 111 -19.95 10.26 -3.74
N ALA A 112 -18.72 10.11 -3.26
CA ALA A 112 -17.54 10.24 -4.11
C ALA A 112 -17.53 9.21 -5.24
N VAL A 113 -17.96 7.97 -4.98
CA VAL A 113 -18.09 6.91 -6.00
C VAL A 113 -19.13 7.30 -7.06
N GLU A 114 -20.31 7.78 -6.67
CA GLU A 114 -21.32 8.25 -7.64
C GLU A 114 -20.76 9.32 -8.57
N LYS A 115 -20.06 10.30 -7.98
CA LYS A 115 -19.46 11.40 -8.71
C LYS A 115 -18.37 10.91 -9.67
N ALA A 116 -17.51 9.99 -9.23
CA ALA A 116 -16.42 9.45 -10.04
C ALA A 116 -16.94 8.73 -11.30
N TYR A 117 -18.08 8.03 -11.19
CA TYR A 117 -18.67 7.26 -12.29
C TYR A 117 -19.83 7.99 -13.00
N ASN A 118 -20.05 9.29 -12.76
CA ASN A 118 -21.16 10.07 -13.32
C ASN A 118 -22.52 9.37 -13.14
N MET A 119 -22.74 8.76 -11.98
CA MET A 119 -24.00 8.09 -11.66
C MET A 119 -25.09 9.11 -11.39
N LYS A 120 -26.35 8.67 -11.50
CA LYS A 120 -27.49 9.48 -11.04
C LYS A 120 -27.31 9.78 -9.54
N PRO A 121 -27.53 11.04 -9.10
CA PRO A 121 -27.48 11.39 -7.68
C PRO A 121 -28.37 10.47 -6.84
N ASN A 122 -27.95 10.18 -5.60
CA ASN A 122 -28.71 9.42 -4.61
C ASN A 122 -28.93 7.91 -4.94
N LYS A 123 -28.30 7.37 -5.97
CA LYS A 123 -28.42 5.95 -6.35
C LYS A 123 -27.64 5.00 -5.42
N LEU A 124 -26.44 5.40 -5.02
CA LEU A 124 -25.49 4.70 -4.16
C LEU A 124 -25.29 5.46 -2.85
N SER A 125 -25.21 6.80 -2.86
CA SER A 125 -24.98 7.61 -1.65
C SER A 125 -26.09 7.47 -0.61
N GLU A 126 -27.33 7.21 -1.00
CA GLU A 126 -28.43 6.88 -0.08
C GLU A 126 -28.18 5.62 0.77
N LYS A 127 -27.25 4.76 0.35
CA LYS A 127 -26.89 3.55 1.08
C LYS A 127 -25.79 3.77 2.11
N GLN A 128 -25.17 4.95 2.14
CA GLN A 128 -24.02 5.24 3.02
C GLN A 128 -24.30 4.95 4.50
N LEU A 129 -25.53 5.23 4.94
CA LEU A 129 -25.98 5.07 6.33
C LEU A 129 -26.99 3.92 6.49
N LYS A 130 -27.30 3.18 5.42
CA LYS A 130 -28.21 2.04 5.50
C LYS A 130 -27.44 0.85 6.06
N GLN A 131 -27.34 0.77 7.38
CA GLN A 131 -26.93 -0.45 8.07
C GLN A 131 -27.90 -1.58 7.71
N LYS A 132 -27.35 -2.71 7.24
CA LYS A 132 -28.10 -3.96 7.15
C LYS A 132 -27.85 -4.89 8.35
N TYR A 133 -27.02 -4.46 9.30
CA TYR A 133 -26.68 -5.13 10.54
C TYR A 133 -26.38 -4.09 11.62
#